data_AF-A0A267DCE3-F1
#
_entry.id   AF-A0A267DCE3-F1
#
_cell.length_a   1.000
_cell.length_b   1.000
_cell.length_c   1.000
_cell.angle_alpha   90.00
_cell.angle_beta   90.00
_cell.angle_gamma   90.00
#
_symmetry.space_group_name_H-M   'P 1'
#
loop_
_entity.id
_entity.type
_entity.pdbx_description
1 polymer ?
#
loop_
_entity_poly.entity_id
_entity_poly.type
_entity_poly.pdbx_seq_one_letter_code
_entity_poly.pdbx_strand_id
1 'polypeptide(L)'
;MVNHQADASVDRIREVRRKLVQDLLNGIEPDPRALDPTADIEDNRQFSSPILQKLYTTVEQFGARSTIHGLQHIFHSRELTRRIFWLVLMLVALCLGLAHMHATAMEFLSNPLTSQLKLMSEQVKFPDITLCNLKPASESMSLAPEFRQYIRDKWGYFDNWYVEERKRRGNESKVNFYERARLVFGRLFQILWVSGDSRDIGVLDVTLLLDCSYNSMKCHQKTSV
;
A
#
# COMPACT_ATOMS: atom_id res chain seq x y z
N MET A 1 -66.90 23.06 81.06
CA MET A 1 -66.27 21.85 80.50
C MET A 1 -66.39 21.93 78.98
N VAL A 2 -65.32 21.58 78.26
CA VAL A 2 -65.09 21.82 76.80
C VAL A 2 -64.73 23.31 76.57
N ASN A 3 -63.53 23.73 76.12
CA ASN A 3 -62.70 23.16 75.06
C ASN A 3 -61.18 23.53 75.19
N HIS A 4 -60.48 23.10 76.25
CA HIS A 4 -59.03 23.38 76.41
C HIS A 4 -58.12 22.68 75.39
N GLN A 5 -58.62 21.67 74.66
CA GLN A 5 -57.84 20.94 73.65
C GLN A 5 -57.76 21.65 72.29
N ALA A 6 -58.68 22.59 72.01
CA ALA A 6 -58.64 23.38 70.78
C ALA A 6 -57.51 24.45 70.84
N ASP A 7 -57.34 25.10 71.99
CA ASP A 7 -56.31 26.16 72.18
C ASP A 7 -54.88 25.64 72.04
N ALA A 8 -54.58 24.46 72.61
CA ALA A 8 -53.23 23.89 72.53
C ALA A 8 -52.82 23.51 71.08
N SER A 9 -53.79 23.26 70.19
CA SER A 9 -53.52 23.00 68.78
C SER A 9 -53.27 24.28 67.98
N VAL A 10 -54.02 25.35 68.29
CA VAL A 10 -53.88 26.67 67.69
C VAL A 10 -52.56 27.31 68.10
N ASP A 11 -52.12 27.11 69.34
CA ASP A 11 -50.84 27.62 69.82
C ASP A 11 -49.64 26.94 69.15
N ARG A 12 -49.71 25.63 68.89
CA ARG A 12 -48.67 24.93 68.10
C ARG A 12 -48.61 25.42 66.65
N ILE A 13 -49.76 25.69 66.03
CA ILE A 13 -49.81 26.23 64.67
C ILE A 13 -49.26 27.67 64.63
N ARG A 14 -49.52 28.49 65.66
CA ARG A 14 -48.92 29.83 65.82
C ARG A 14 -47.41 29.77 66.06
N GLU A 15 -46.91 28.77 66.78
CA GLU A 15 -45.49 28.53 67.00
C GLU A 15 -44.76 28.18 65.70
N VAL A 16 -45.33 27.25 64.91
CA VAL A 16 -44.76 26.83 63.62
C VAL A 16 -44.81 27.97 62.61
N ARG A 17 -45.92 28.74 62.58
CA ARG A 17 -46.03 29.93 61.74
C ARG A 17 -45.03 31.02 62.14
N ARG A 18 -44.79 31.22 63.44
CA ARG A 18 -43.76 32.15 63.93
C ARG A 18 -42.36 31.70 63.53
N LYS A 19 -42.03 30.41 63.61
CA LYS A 19 -40.74 29.88 63.13
C LYS A 19 -40.59 30.05 61.62
N LEU A 20 -41.61 29.72 60.83
CA LEU A 20 -41.56 29.86 59.37
C LEU A 20 -41.43 31.33 58.93
N VAL A 21 -42.10 32.24 59.64
CA VAL A 21 -41.99 33.70 59.41
C VAL A 21 -40.63 34.23 59.87
N GLN A 22 -40.08 33.71 60.96
CA GLN A 22 -38.73 34.07 61.43
C GLN A 22 -37.65 33.59 60.46
N ASP A 23 -37.79 32.39 59.89
CA ASP A 23 -36.87 31.85 58.88
C ASP A 23 -36.98 32.61 57.54
N LEU A 24 -38.17 33.11 57.18
CA LEU A 24 -38.38 33.97 56.02
C LEU A 24 -37.86 35.41 56.24
N LEU A 25 -37.95 35.94 57.46
CA LEU A 25 -37.44 37.28 57.79
C LEU A 25 -35.91 37.28 57.97
N ASN A 26 -35.32 36.20 58.47
CA ASN A 26 -33.87 36.01 58.51
C ASN A 26 -33.28 35.74 57.10
N GLY A 27 -34.12 35.44 56.12
CA GLY A 27 -33.75 35.31 54.71
C GLY A 27 -33.75 36.62 53.92
N ILE A 28 -34.15 37.75 54.52
CA ILE A 28 -34.27 39.05 53.83
C ILE A 28 -33.84 40.20 54.77
N GLU A 29 -32.56 40.20 55.16
CA GLU A 29 -31.84 41.45 55.46
C GLU A 29 -30.42 41.35 54.87
N PRO A 30 -29.98 42.30 54.04
CA PRO A 30 -28.70 42.23 53.33
C PRO A 30 -27.55 42.60 54.27
N ASP A 31 -26.59 41.70 54.49
CA ASP A 31 -25.25 42.08 54.95
C ASP A 31 -24.61 42.91 53.81
N PRO A 32 -24.03 44.10 54.08
CA PRO A 32 -23.23 44.86 53.10
C PRO A 32 -21.97 44.12 52.58
N ARG A 33 -21.90 42.79 52.73
CA ARG A 33 -20.87 41.90 52.17
C ARG A 33 -21.35 41.03 50.99
N ALA A 34 -22.57 41.21 50.48
CA ALA A 34 -23.03 40.52 49.26
C ALA A 34 -22.46 41.11 47.94
N LEU A 35 -21.28 41.76 48.00
CA LEU A 35 -20.53 42.21 46.84
C LEU A 35 -19.09 41.69 46.91
N ASP A 36 -18.90 40.38 47.07
CA ASP A 36 -17.64 39.72 46.72
C ASP A 36 -17.89 38.36 46.06
N PRO A 37 -17.61 38.19 44.75
CA PRO A 37 -17.85 36.96 43.99
C PRO A 37 -16.88 35.79 44.31
N THR A 38 -16.31 35.70 45.51
CA THR A 38 -15.18 34.78 45.78
C THR A 38 -15.47 33.62 46.74
N ALA A 39 -16.67 33.52 47.31
CA ALA A 39 -16.96 32.52 48.36
C ALA A 39 -17.20 31.07 47.87
N ASP A 40 -17.30 30.81 46.56
CA ASP A 40 -17.42 29.44 46.02
C ASP A 40 -16.06 28.84 45.59
N ILE A 41 -14.93 29.51 45.92
CA ILE A 41 -13.56 29.07 45.56
C ILE A 41 -12.76 28.73 46.83
N GLU A 42 -13.37 28.17 47.87
CA GLU A 42 -12.64 27.83 49.11
C GLU A 42 -12.86 26.41 49.64
N ASP A 43 -13.19 25.45 48.77
CA ASP A 43 -13.05 24.03 49.12
C ASP A 43 -12.46 23.18 47.97
N ASN A 44 -11.13 23.27 47.78
CA ASN A 44 -10.22 22.12 47.51
C ASN A 44 -8.78 22.53 47.11
N ARG A 45 -8.22 23.59 47.70
CA ARG A 45 -6.79 23.91 47.54
C ARG A 45 -5.92 23.37 48.68
N GLN A 46 -6.35 22.30 49.34
CA GLN A 46 -5.65 21.72 50.50
C GLN A 46 -5.32 20.22 50.30
N PHE A 47 -4.95 19.82 49.08
CA PHE A 47 -4.20 18.58 48.85
C PHE A 47 -3.11 18.80 47.80
N SER A 48 -2.17 19.71 48.07
CA SER A 48 -1.00 19.86 47.23
C SER A 48 0.18 19.16 47.88
N SER A 49 0.47 17.93 47.43
CA SER A 49 1.82 17.41 47.63
C SER A 49 2.80 18.42 47.01
N PRO A 50 3.95 18.69 47.64
CA PRO A 50 4.94 19.64 47.10
C PRO A 50 5.41 19.24 45.69
N ILE A 51 5.22 17.98 45.34
CA ILE A 51 5.49 17.37 44.05
C ILE A 51 4.48 17.84 42.98
N LEU A 52 3.18 17.88 43.30
CA LEU A 52 2.13 18.32 42.38
C LEU A 52 2.27 19.81 42.01
N GLN A 53 2.62 20.66 42.98
CA GLN A 53 2.87 22.07 42.68
C GLN A 53 4.13 22.26 41.82
N LYS A 54 5.20 21.50 42.09
CA LYS A 54 6.40 21.50 41.23
C LYS A 54 6.09 21.00 39.82
N LEU A 55 5.27 19.97 39.68
CA LEU A 55 4.84 19.46 38.37
C LEU A 55 4.02 20.50 37.60
N TYR A 56 3.03 21.12 38.25
CA TYR A 56 2.18 22.12 37.62
C TYR A 56 3.01 23.30 37.09
N THR A 57 3.88 23.86 37.92
CA THR A 57 4.74 24.98 37.53
C THR A 57 5.74 24.61 36.43
N THR A 58 6.28 23.39 36.46
CA THR A 58 7.19 22.90 35.41
C THR A 58 6.47 22.74 34.07
N VAL A 59 5.27 22.15 34.09
CA VAL A 59 4.46 21.91 32.89
C VAL A 59 3.96 23.23 32.28
N GLU A 60 3.59 24.19 33.10
CA GLU A 60 3.19 25.53 32.66
C GLU A 60 4.37 26.29 32.02
N GLN A 61 5.55 26.27 32.64
CA GLN A 61 6.77 26.86 32.07
C GLN A 61 7.19 26.18 30.76
N PHE A 62 7.05 24.86 30.68
CA PHE A 62 7.33 24.10 29.47
C PHE A 62 6.33 24.45 28.35
N GLY A 63 5.04 24.48 28.66
CA GLY A 63 4.00 24.84 27.69
C GLY A 63 4.16 26.25 27.13
N ALA A 64 4.55 27.21 27.98
CA ALA A 64 4.81 28.59 27.58
C ALA A 64 6.09 28.77 26.73
N ARG A 65 7.07 27.86 26.86
CA ARG A 65 8.33 27.88 26.09
C ARG A 65 8.35 26.91 24.91
N SER A 66 7.33 26.06 24.79
CA SER A 66 7.24 25.09 23.70
C SER A 66 6.94 25.79 22.37
N THR A 67 7.45 25.23 21.28
CA THR A 67 7.09 25.63 19.91
C THR A 67 5.77 25.02 19.44
N ILE A 68 5.07 24.29 20.32
CA ILE A 68 3.81 23.63 20.02
C ILE A 68 2.70 24.68 20.07
N HIS A 69 2.29 25.16 18.89
CA HIS A 69 1.40 26.31 18.73
C HIS A 69 0.12 26.26 19.58
N GLY A 70 -0.55 25.12 19.72
CA GLY A 70 -1.78 25.05 20.53
C GLY A 70 -1.57 24.80 22.02
N LEU A 71 -0.38 24.40 22.46
CA LEU A 71 -0.09 24.20 23.88
C LEU A 71 -0.03 25.54 24.62
N GLN A 72 0.50 26.58 23.97
CA GLN A 72 0.54 27.94 24.50
C GLN A 72 -0.88 28.52 24.75
N HIS A 73 -1.86 28.23 23.89
CA HIS A 73 -3.23 28.70 24.04
C HIS A 73 -3.99 28.04 25.21
N ILE A 74 -3.63 26.79 25.56
CA ILE A 74 -4.19 26.08 26.70
C ILE A 74 -3.69 26.69 28.02
N PHE A 75 -2.39 27.03 28.11
CA PHE A 75 -1.83 27.63 29.33
C PHE A 75 -2.17 29.11 29.49
N HIS A 76 -2.30 29.88 28.40
CA HIS A 76 -2.57 31.32 28.47
C HIS A 76 -4.05 31.68 28.70
N SER A 77 -4.98 30.76 28.45
CA SER A 77 -6.42 31.05 28.63
C SER A 77 -6.81 31.01 30.12
N ARG A 78 -7.60 31.99 30.57
CA ARG A 78 -8.12 32.06 31.95
C ARG A 78 -9.41 31.27 32.15
N GLU A 79 -10.19 31.09 31.09
CA GLU A 79 -11.49 30.39 31.11
C GLU A 79 -11.34 28.89 30.82
N LEU A 80 -11.97 28.05 31.64
CA LEU A 80 -11.94 26.59 31.50
C LEU A 80 -12.54 26.09 30.18
N THR A 81 -13.63 26.71 29.72
CA THR A 81 -14.27 26.39 28.44
C THR A 81 -13.32 26.58 27.26
N ARG A 82 -12.58 27.68 27.26
CA ARG A 82 -11.57 28.00 26.24
C ARG A 82 -10.38 27.05 26.30
N ARG A 83 -9.94 26.64 27.50
CA ARG A 83 -8.90 25.61 27.68
C ARG A 83 -9.30 24.28 27.08
N ILE A 84 -10.52 23.83 27.37
CA ILE A 84 -11.06 22.56 26.86
C ILE A 84 -11.18 22.62 25.34
N PHE A 85 -11.68 23.73 24.78
CA PHE A 85 -11.77 23.92 23.33
C PHE A 85 -10.41 23.76 22.65
N TRP A 86 -9.36 24.44 23.14
CA TRP A 86 -8.02 24.33 22.56
C TRP A 86 -7.38 22.95 22.75
N LEU A 87 -7.67 22.29 23.87
CA LEU A 87 -7.22 20.93 24.12
C LEU A 87 -7.84 19.95 23.14
N VAL A 88 -9.16 20.02 22.91
CA VAL A 88 -9.85 19.18 21.92
C VAL A 88 -9.29 19.43 20.53
N LEU A 89 -9.11 20.69 20.14
CA LEU A 89 -8.57 21.04 18.82
C LEU A 89 -7.15 20.49 18.62
N MET A 90 -6.31 20.57 19.66
CA MET A 90 -4.97 20.01 19.65
C MET A 90 -4.97 18.48 19.54
N LEU A 91 -5.85 17.80 20.26
CA LEU A 91 -5.99 16.35 20.16
C LEU A 91 -6.45 15.92 18.76
N VAL A 92 -7.43 16.61 18.18
CA VAL A 92 -7.90 16.34 16.82
C VAL A 92 -6.77 16.54 15.81
N ALA A 93 -6.02 17.65 15.90
CA ALA A 93 -4.89 17.91 15.02
C ALA A 93 -3.79 16.84 15.15
N LEU A 94 -3.51 16.39 16.38
CA LEU A 94 -2.56 15.31 16.64
C LEU A 94 -3.00 13.98 16.02
N CYS A 95 -4.27 13.59 16.21
CA CYS A 95 -4.82 12.37 15.62
C CYS A 95 -4.77 12.40 14.08
N LEU A 96 -5.17 13.52 13.46
CA LEU A 96 -5.09 13.69 12.01
C LEU A 96 -3.65 13.65 11.50
N GLY A 97 -2.72 14.31 12.20
CA GLY A 97 -1.30 14.31 11.85
C GLY A 97 -0.69 12.90 11.93
N LEU A 98 -0.99 12.14 12.98
CA LEU A 98 -0.53 10.76 13.13
C LEU A 98 -1.13 9.83 12.06
N ALA A 99 -2.43 9.99 11.75
CA ALA A 99 -3.08 9.21 10.70
C ALA A 99 -2.48 9.50 9.32
N HIS A 100 -2.24 10.77 9.00
CA HIS A 100 -1.60 11.17 7.75
C HIS A 100 -0.16 10.65 7.68
N MET A 101 0.59 10.75 8.78
CA MET A 101 1.96 10.24 8.82
C MET A 101 2.01 8.72 8.62
N HIS A 102 1.09 7.98 9.26
CA HIS A 102 0.98 6.54 9.06
C HIS A 102 0.65 6.19 7.60
N ALA A 103 -0.30 6.88 6.98
CA ALA A 103 -0.67 6.65 5.58
C ALA A 103 0.52 6.88 4.63
N THR A 104 1.22 8.01 4.77
CA THR A 104 2.40 8.34 3.97
C THR A 104 3.55 7.36 4.21
N ALA A 105 3.76 6.92 5.45
CA ALA A 105 4.77 5.91 5.76
C ALA A 105 4.46 4.56 5.11
N MET A 106 3.19 4.13 5.14
CA MET A 106 2.75 2.91 4.47
C MET A 106 2.89 3.01 2.95
N GLU A 107 2.57 4.17 2.37
CA GLU A 107 2.77 4.42 0.94
C GLU A 107 4.26 4.38 0.57
N PHE A 108 5.13 4.99 1.37
CA PHE A 108 6.58 4.90 1.17
C PHE A 108 7.10 3.46 1.27
N LEU A 109 6.67 2.71 2.30
CA LEU A 109 7.07 1.30 2.49
C LEU A 109 6.52 0.37 1.41
N SER A 110 5.41 0.73 0.76
CA SER A 110 4.86 -0.02 -0.37
C SER A 110 5.71 0.06 -1.64
N ASN A 111 6.76 0.91 -1.66
CA ASN A 111 7.68 1.10 -2.78
C ASN A 111 6.96 1.26 -4.13
N PRO A 112 6.02 2.21 -4.27
CA PRO A 112 5.26 2.35 -5.50
C PRO A 112 6.18 2.79 -6.64
N LEU A 113 6.38 1.91 -7.62
CA LEU A 113 7.16 2.22 -8.81
C LEU A 113 6.27 2.94 -9.82
N THR A 114 6.57 4.22 -10.07
CA THR A 114 5.93 4.99 -11.14
C THR A 114 6.84 4.99 -12.36
N SER A 115 6.43 4.31 -13.44
CA SER A 115 7.15 4.33 -14.71
C SER A 115 6.73 5.55 -15.53
N GLN A 116 7.70 6.38 -15.89
CA GLN A 116 7.51 7.52 -16.80
C GLN A 116 8.07 7.14 -18.17
N LEU A 117 7.21 7.06 -19.19
CA LEU A 117 7.61 6.77 -20.57
C LEU A 117 7.98 8.09 -21.25
N LYS A 118 9.27 8.30 -21.50
CA LYS A 118 9.76 9.44 -22.28
C LYS A 118 10.15 8.95 -23.67
N LEU A 119 9.41 9.36 -24.70
CA LEU A 119 9.83 9.15 -26.09
C LEU A 119 10.94 10.14 -26.42
N MET A 120 12.18 9.66 -26.44
CA MET A 120 13.32 10.43 -26.92
C MET A 120 13.60 10.04 -28.37
N SER A 121 13.62 11.03 -29.25
CA SER A 121 14.00 10.87 -30.66
C SER A 121 15.53 10.91 -30.78
N GLU A 122 16.20 9.89 -30.26
CA GLU A 122 17.64 9.71 -30.41
C GLU A 122 17.95 8.77 -31.59
N GLN A 123 19.18 8.80 -32.11
CA GLN A 123 19.64 7.84 -33.11
C GLN A 123 19.65 6.44 -32.49
N VAL A 124 18.62 5.66 -32.82
CA VAL A 124 18.45 4.30 -32.31
C VAL A 124 19.44 3.37 -33.03
N LYS A 125 20.21 2.60 -32.25
CA LYS A 125 21.03 1.52 -32.80
C LYS A 125 20.11 0.53 -33.52
N PHE A 126 20.39 0.25 -34.80
CA PHE A 126 19.65 -0.76 -35.54
C PHE A 126 19.77 -2.12 -34.84
N PRO A 127 18.66 -2.84 -34.62
CA PRO A 127 18.67 -4.07 -33.86
C PRO A 127 19.32 -5.21 -34.65
N ASP A 128 19.75 -6.24 -33.94
CA ASP A 128 20.19 -7.48 -34.57
C ASP A 128 18.97 -8.23 -35.12
N ILE A 129 18.95 -8.45 -36.43
CA ILE A 129 17.88 -9.18 -37.11
C ILE A 129 18.32 -10.64 -37.29
N THR A 130 17.55 -11.56 -36.73
CA THR A 130 17.73 -13.01 -36.95
C THR A 130 16.62 -13.52 -37.85
N LEU A 131 16.99 -14.04 -39.02
CA LEU A 131 16.06 -14.66 -39.97
C LEU A 131 16.33 -16.16 -40.03
N CYS A 132 15.30 -16.97 -39.80
CA CYS A 132 15.37 -18.42 -39.89
C CYS A 132 14.29 -18.92 -40.85
N ASN A 133 14.64 -19.85 -41.73
CA ASN A 133 13.64 -20.59 -42.48
C ASN A 133 12.84 -21.50 -41.52
N LEU A 134 11.52 -21.57 -41.71
CA LEU A 134 10.65 -22.47 -40.94
C LEU A 134 10.93 -23.94 -41.27
N LYS A 135 11.40 -24.23 -42.49
CA LYS A 135 11.83 -25.57 -42.87
C LYS A 135 13.25 -25.82 -42.33
N PRO A 136 13.47 -26.90 -41.56
CA PRO A 136 14.77 -27.21 -40.98
C PRO A 136 15.79 -27.73 -42.00
N ALA A 137 15.31 -28.20 -43.16
CA ALA A 137 16.14 -28.71 -44.25
C ALA A 137 15.83 -27.93 -45.53
N SER A 138 16.85 -27.76 -46.37
CA SER A 138 16.64 -27.25 -47.73
C SER A 138 15.82 -28.25 -48.56
N GLU A 139 15.05 -27.73 -49.52
CA GLU A 139 14.16 -28.56 -50.33
C GLU A 139 14.96 -29.56 -51.18
N SER A 140 16.07 -29.11 -51.77
CA SER A 140 17.01 -29.95 -52.50
C SER A 140 17.58 -31.07 -51.64
N MET A 141 17.99 -30.77 -50.40
CA MET A 141 18.49 -31.78 -49.47
C MET A 141 17.39 -32.75 -49.04
N SER A 142 16.17 -32.27 -48.79
CA SER A 142 15.06 -33.11 -48.34
C SER A 142 14.63 -34.17 -49.37
N LEU A 143 14.85 -33.89 -50.66
CA LEU A 143 14.54 -34.78 -51.77
C LEU A 143 15.68 -35.74 -52.11
N ALA A 144 16.91 -35.46 -51.66
CA ALA A 144 18.08 -36.27 -51.97
C ALA A 144 17.97 -37.68 -51.33
N PRO A 145 18.16 -38.77 -52.11
CA PRO A 145 18.18 -40.12 -51.55
C PRO A 145 19.31 -40.31 -50.53
N GLU A 146 20.44 -39.63 -50.73
CA GLU A 146 21.59 -39.61 -49.81
C GLU A 146 21.20 -39.03 -48.45
N PHE A 147 20.38 -37.99 -48.43
CA PHE A 147 19.87 -37.42 -47.17
C PHE A 147 19.00 -38.42 -46.40
N ARG A 148 18.10 -39.10 -47.10
CA ARG A 148 17.25 -40.13 -46.49
C ARG A 148 18.09 -41.29 -45.94
N GLN A 149 19.15 -41.68 -46.65
CA GLN A 149 20.08 -42.72 -46.20
C GLN A 149 20.92 -42.24 -45.01
N TYR A 150 21.47 -41.02 -45.07
CA TYR A 150 22.21 -40.40 -43.97
C TYR A 150 21.39 -40.32 -42.69
N ILE A 151 20.14 -39.84 -42.78
CA ILE A 151 19.23 -39.79 -41.64
C ILE A 151 18.95 -41.20 -41.12
N ARG A 152 18.73 -42.19 -41.98
CA ARG A 152 18.54 -43.56 -41.53
C ARG A 152 19.77 -44.14 -40.82
N ASP A 153 20.96 -43.91 -41.36
CA ASP A 153 22.20 -44.52 -40.88
C ASP A 153 22.73 -43.82 -39.61
N LYS A 154 22.62 -42.49 -39.55
CA LYS A 154 23.11 -41.69 -38.41
C LYS A 154 22.03 -41.43 -37.36
N TRP A 155 20.79 -41.23 -37.79
CA TRP A 155 19.67 -40.84 -36.93
C TRP A 155 18.65 -41.96 -36.71
N GLY A 156 18.71 -43.06 -37.46
CA GLY A 156 17.77 -44.19 -37.31
C GLY A 156 17.86 -44.89 -35.96
N TYR A 157 18.97 -44.76 -35.23
CA TYR A 157 19.05 -45.19 -33.82
C TYR A 157 17.99 -44.50 -32.94
N PHE A 158 17.62 -43.27 -33.28
CA PHE A 158 16.60 -42.50 -32.58
C PHE A 158 15.18 -42.76 -33.08
N ASP A 159 14.99 -43.65 -34.07
CA ASP A 159 13.64 -44.06 -34.52
C ASP A 159 12.85 -44.77 -33.42
N ASN A 160 13.53 -45.37 -32.44
CA ASN A 160 12.90 -45.96 -31.27
C ASN A 160 12.68 -44.96 -30.13
N TRP A 161 13.17 -43.73 -30.28
CA TRP A 161 12.95 -42.69 -29.29
C TRP A 161 11.54 -42.10 -29.44
N TYR A 162 10.86 -41.89 -28.30
CA TYR A 162 9.57 -41.21 -28.23
C TYR A 162 8.46 -41.83 -29.11
N VAL A 163 8.52 -43.15 -29.38
CA VAL A 163 7.57 -43.87 -30.25
C VAL A 163 6.13 -43.68 -29.75
N GLU A 164 5.91 -43.84 -28.45
CA GLU A 164 4.59 -43.70 -27.82
C GLU A 164 4.10 -42.25 -27.77
N GLU A 165 5.00 -41.28 -27.83
CA GLU A 165 4.66 -39.86 -27.86
C GLU A 165 4.35 -39.38 -29.29
N ARG A 166 4.96 -40.00 -30.31
CA ARG A 166 4.71 -39.71 -31.74
C ARG A 166 3.43 -40.37 -32.26
N LYS A 167 3.00 -41.48 -31.69
CA LYS A 167 1.72 -42.12 -32.04
C LYS A 167 0.55 -41.24 -31.59
N ARG A 168 -0.45 -41.10 -32.47
CA ARG A 168 -1.70 -40.41 -32.15
C ARG A 168 -2.53 -41.29 -31.21
N ARG A 169 -2.94 -40.75 -30.07
CA ARG A 169 -3.83 -41.44 -29.14
C ARG A 169 -5.28 -41.30 -29.63
N GLY A 170 -6.07 -42.37 -29.46
CA GLY A 170 -7.45 -42.41 -29.98
C GLY A 170 -8.37 -41.32 -29.42
N ASN A 171 -8.19 -40.92 -28.15
CA ASN A 171 -9.07 -39.99 -27.44
C ASN A 171 -8.54 -38.55 -27.41
N GLU A 172 -7.57 -38.21 -28.26
CA GLU A 172 -6.87 -36.93 -28.20
C GLU A 172 -7.34 -35.93 -29.28
N SER A 173 -7.49 -34.66 -28.88
CA SER A 173 -7.76 -33.56 -29.81
C SER A 173 -6.56 -33.31 -30.73
N LYS A 174 -6.81 -32.81 -31.96
CA LYS A 174 -5.73 -32.48 -32.89
C LYS A 174 -4.72 -31.49 -32.30
N VAL A 175 -5.21 -30.50 -31.54
CA VAL A 175 -4.38 -29.47 -30.90
C VAL A 175 -3.41 -30.09 -29.90
N ASN A 176 -3.91 -30.94 -29.00
CA ASN A 176 -3.08 -31.59 -27.98
C ASN A 176 -2.03 -32.52 -28.61
N PHE A 177 -2.40 -33.19 -29.70
CA PHE A 177 -1.46 -34.00 -30.47
C PHE A 177 -0.32 -33.14 -31.06
N TYR A 178 -0.64 -32.00 -31.71
CA TYR A 178 0.36 -31.12 -32.28
C TYR A 178 1.27 -30.49 -31.22
N GLU A 179 0.72 -30.11 -30.06
CA GLU A 179 1.52 -29.60 -28.94
C GLU A 179 2.51 -30.66 -28.44
N ARG A 180 2.07 -31.91 -28.24
CA ARG A 180 2.99 -33.00 -27.85
C ARG A 180 4.03 -33.26 -28.95
N ALA A 181 3.60 -33.34 -30.20
CA ALA A 181 4.51 -33.57 -31.33
C ALA A 181 5.56 -32.45 -31.42
N ARG A 182 5.17 -31.19 -31.16
CA ARG A 182 6.08 -30.04 -31.11
C ARG A 182 7.12 -30.18 -29.99
N LEU A 183 6.73 -30.64 -28.81
CA LEU A 183 7.66 -30.88 -27.70
C LEU A 183 8.66 -32.00 -27.99
N VAL A 184 8.20 -33.09 -28.61
CA VAL A 184 9.07 -34.19 -29.06
C VAL A 184 10.03 -33.72 -30.14
N PHE A 185 9.52 -32.99 -31.13
CA PHE A 185 10.32 -32.40 -32.19
C PHE A 185 11.35 -31.42 -31.63
N GLY A 186 10.97 -30.55 -30.67
CA GLY A 186 11.89 -29.65 -30.00
C GLY A 186 13.05 -30.38 -29.31
N ARG A 187 12.77 -31.50 -28.61
CA ARG A 187 13.81 -32.33 -27.97
C ARG A 187 14.74 -32.97 -29.01
N LEU A 188 14.19 -33.56 -30.07
CA LEU A 188 14.98 -34.13 -31.17
C LEU A 188 15.84 -33.06 -31.87
N PHE A 189 15.31 -31.85 -32.06
CA PHE A 189 16.03 -30.75 -32.67
C PHE A 189 17.16 -30.21 -31.81
N GLN A 190 17.03 -30.22 -30.49
CA GLN A 190 18.15 -29.87 -29.61
C GLN A 190 19.34 -30.83 -29.81
N ILE A 191 19.06 -32.12 -30.00
CA ILE A 191 20.09 -33.13 -30.24
C ILE A 191 20.71 -32.97 -31.63
N LEU A 192 19.87 -32.73 -32.66
CA LEU A 192 20.29 -32.46 -34.05
C LEU A 192 21.10 -31.17 -34.18
N TRP A 193 20.78 -30.16 -33.38
CA TRP A 193 21.53 -28.91 -33.35
C TRP A 193 22.94 -29.12 -32.79
N VAL A 194 23.08 -29.92 -31.72
CA VAL A 194 24.37 -30.22 -31.08
C VAL A 194 25.31 -31.03 -31.98
N SER A 195 24.79 -31.84 -32.91
CA SER A 195 25.63 -32.67 -33.79
C SER A 195 26.33 -31.90 -34.92
N GLY A 196 25.96 -30.64 -35.17
CA GLY A 196 26.47 -29.85 -36.29
C GLY A 196 25.84 -30.17 -37.65
N ASP A 197 25.04 -31.24 -37.76
CA ASP A 197 24.41 -31.67 -39.02
C ASP A 197 23.41 -30.63 -39.56
N SER A 198 22.78 -29.88 -38.65
CA SER A 198 21.82 -28.83 -38.99
C SER A 198 22.42 -27.73 -39.90
N ARG A 199 23.75 -27.51 -39.83
CA ARG A 199 24.46 -26.57 -40.71
C ARG A 199 24.45 -27.05 -42.17
N ASP A 200 24.67 -28.34 -42.38
CA ASP A 200 24.88 -28.90 -43.72
C ASP A 200 23.55 -29.29 -44.38
N ILE A 201 22.51 -29.56 -43.58
CA ILE A 201 21.15 -29.90 -44.04
C ILE A 201 20.29 -28.64 -44.28
N GLY A 202 20.58 -27.57 -43.55
CA GLY A 202 19.83 -26.32 -43.57
C GLY A 202 19.83 -25.61 -44.94
N VAL A 203 19.04 -24.54 -45.02
CA VAL A 203 19.09 -23.63 -46.18
C VAL A 203 20.28 -22.69 -46.02
N LEU A 204 21.09 -22.58 -47.07
CA LEU A 204 22.22 -21.65 -47.12
C LEU A 204 21.73 -20.20 -47.14
N ASP A 205 22.47 -19.32 -46.48
CA ASP A 205 22.20 -17.88 -46.46
C ASP A 205 22.28 -17.26 -47.87
N VAL A 206 23.23 -17.72 -48.70
CA VAL A 206 23.40 -17.27 -50.09
C VAL A 206 22.21 -17.59 -51.00
N THR A 207 21.42 -18.63 -50.69
CA THR A 207 20.21 -18.96 -51.46
C THR A 207 18.95 -18.34 -50.87
N LEU A 208 18.97 -18.04 -49.57
CA LEU A 208 17.87 -17.39 -48.87
C LEU A 208 17.84 -15.86 -49.10
N LEU A 209 19.01 -15.22 -49.13
CA LEU A 209 19.17 -13.76 -49.14
C LEU A 209 19.61 -13.28 -50.53
N LEU A 210 18.65 -12.95 -51.39
CA LEU A 210 18.92 -12.53 -52.76
C LEU A 210 19.53 -11.12 -52.87
N ASP A 211 19.09 -10.19 -52.02
CA ASP A 211 19.63 -8.83 -51.94
C ASP A 211 19.57 -8.32 -50.51
N CYS A 212 20.57 -7.54 -50.12
CA CYS A 212 20.64 -6.90 -48.81
C CYS A 212 21.26 -5.51 -48.95
N SER A 213 20.53 -4.52 -48.44
CA SER A 213 21.00 -3.16 -48.34
C SER A 213 20.55 -2.55 -47.02
N TYR A 214 21.45 -1.79 -46.40
CA TYR A 214 21.17 -0.99 -45.22
C TYR A 214 21.71 0.43 -45.42
N ASN A 215 20.85 1.43 -45.22
CA ASN A 215 21.18 2.84 -45.42
C ASN A 215 21.86 3.14 -46.77
N SER A 216 21.30 2.60 -47.86
CA SER A 216 21.81 2.73 -49.23
C SER A 216 23.20 2.11 -49.49
N MET A 217 23.77 1.35 -48.54
CA MET A 217 24.98 0.56 -48.73
C MET A 217 24.61 -0.92 -48.90
N LYS A 218 25.34 -1.65 -49.74
CA LYS A 218 25.16 -3.11 -49.89
C LYS A 218 25.80 -3.86 -48.73
N CYS A 219 25.15 -4.92 -48.27
CA CYS A 219 25.68 -5.77 -47.21
C CYS A 219 26.88 -6.58 -47.72
N HIS A 220 27.85 -6.88 -46.85
CA HIS A 220 28.98 -7.73 -47.20
C HIS A 220 28.50 -9.20 -47.30
N GLN A 221 28.64 -9.82 -48.48
CA GLN A 221 28.45 -11.26 -48.61
C GLN A 221 29.64 -11.96 -47.94
N LYS A 222 29.38 -12.76 -46.90
CA LYS A 222 30.38 -13.73 -46.42
C LYS A 222 30.48 -14.82 -47.47
N THR A 223 31.51 -14.77 -48.33
CA THR A 223 31.94 -15.94 -49.09
C THR A 223 32.38 -17.01 -48.10
N SER A 224 31.58 -18.07 -47.97
CA SER A 224 31.90 -19.27 -47.21
C SER A 224 33.17 -19.89 -47.81
N VAL A 225 34.24 -19.98 -47.01
CA VAL A 225 35.42 -20.82 -47.31
C VAL A 225 35.14 -22.24 -46.85
#